data_AF-A0A969TZK9-F1
#
_entry.id   AF-A0A969TZK9-F1
#
_cell.length_a   1.000
_cell.length_b   1.000
_cell.length_c   1.000
_cell.angle_alpha   90.00
_cell.angle_beta   90.00
_cell.angle_gamma   90.00
#
_symmetry.space_group_name_H-M   'P 1'
#
loop_
_entity.id
_entity.type
_entity.pdbx_description
1 polymer ?
#
loop_
_entity_poly.entity_id
_entity_poly.type
_entity_poly.pdbx_seq_one_letter_code
_entity_poly.pdbx_strand_id
1 'polypeptide(L)'
;MNGRAPFKAAHLAFGLAIGLALSAGLVLAQSRQPGQRPADKSVEASIWDLSHKAELEAKRAGQLMRDPGLNSYVSGIKCRVAPEYCADMRVYLMARPAFNASMAPNGYMEVWSGLLLRAENEAQVAFVIAHETGHFEEDHSIEAWVNTRSRANLALGLSIVAGVAGAPSYVGDLVYLGAIASIFSFSRENEKQADEIGFKRAVAAGYDPVQGGELWRLLMAETAASQFPAVRSREARSSIFNTHPISTVRATTLDNLARIANQTQIATANAPNTASKTWIVGRESHREAIRPFLSEWLRDELRRRDYGQTQYLITRLKSLNTDLGVLNFYEGELHRLRRQGDDLEKARAAYELAIT
;
A
#
# COMPACT_ATOMS: atom_id res chain seq x y z
N MET A 1 -18.33 -43.65 -86.49
CA MET A 1 -16.87 -43.75 -86.66
C MET A 1 -16.21 -42.71 -85.76
N ASN A 2 -15.33 -43.18 -84.86
CA ASN A 2 -14.19 -42.53 -84.17
C ASN A 2 -14.38 -41.12 -83.56
N GLY A 3 -14.07 -40.85 -82.29
CA GLY A 3 -13.30 -41.60 -81.31
C GLY A 3 -13.34 -40.93 -79.92
N ARG A 4 -12.94 -41.70 -78.91
CA ARG A 4 -12.79 -41.30 -77.50
C ARG A 4 -11.49 -40.53 -77.27
N ALA A 5 -11.51 -39.55 -76.37
CA ALA A 5 -10.54 -39.43 -75.27
C ALA A 5 -11.14 -38.61 -74.10
N PRO A 6 -10.92 -39.00 -72.84
CA PRO A 6 -11.51 -38.37 -71.64
C PRO A 6 -10.53 -37.35 -71.02
N PHE A 7 -10.95 -36.51 -70.06
CA PHE A 7 -10.23 -36.27 -68.80
C PHE A 7 -10.88 -35.21 -67.87
N LYS A 8 -11.04 -35.63 -66.61
CA LYS A 8 -10.98 -34.91 -65.32
C LYS A 8 -12.04 -33.86 -64.97
N ALA A 9 -12.89 -34.28 -64.03
CA ALA A 9 -13.64 -33.43 -63.11
C ALA A 9 -12.67 -32.59 -62.24
N ALA A 10 -12.89 -31.27 -62.23
CA ALA A 10 -12.25 -30.36 -61.28
C ALA A 10 -13.21 -30.13 -60.11
N HIS A 11 -12.86 -30.69 -58.95
CA HIS A 11 -13.47 -30.34 -57.68
C HIS A 11 -13.05 -28.90 -57.30
N LEU A 12 -13.99 -27.95 -57.31
CA LEU A 12 -13.81 -26.68 -56.60
C LEU A 12 -13.95 -26.95 -55.10
N ALA A 13 -12.82 -27.15 -54.42
CA ALA A 13 -12.76 -27.10 -52.96
C ALA A 13 -12.78 -25.63 -52.52
N PHE A 14 -13.79 -25.27 -51.73
CA PHE A 14 -13.93 -23.98 -51.07
C PHE A 14 -12.91 -23.93 -49.92
N GLY A 15 -11.71 -23.42 -50.19
CA GLY A 15 -10.67 -23.18 -49.19
C GLY A 15 -10.89 -21.81 -48.53
N LEU A 16 -11.53 -21.80 -47.36
CA LEU A 16 -11.69 -20.63 -46.50
C LEU A 16 -10.32 -20.27 -45.89
N ALA A 17 -9.59 -19.34 -46.51
CA ALA A 17 -8.38 -18.77 -45.93
C ALA A 17 -8.75 -17.68 -44.90
N ILE A 18 -9.07 -18.09 -43.66
CA ILE A 18 -9.05 -17.17 -42.50
C ILE A 18 -7.62 -17.12 -42.00
N GLY A 19 -6.82 -16.23 -42.59
CA GLY A 19 -5.54 -15.80 -42.06
C GLY A 19 -5.69 -14.47 -41.33
N LEU A 20 -6.43 -14.45 -40.21
CA LEU A 20 -6.40 -13.31 -39.28
C LEU A 20 -5.24 -13.52 -38.33
N ALA A 21 -4.08 -12.97 -38.71
CA ALA A 21 -2.98 -12.78 -37.77
C ALA A 21 -3.43 -11.76 -36.72
N LEU A 22 -3.99 -12.25 -35.60
CA LEU A 22 -4.00 -11.49 -34.35
C LEU A 22 -2.57 -11.47 -33.82
N SER A 23 -1.74 -10.57 -34.36
CA SER A 23 -0.64 -10.01 -33.60
C SER A 23 -1.23 -9.11 -32.53
N ALA A 24 -1.75 -9.72 -31.46
CA ALA A 24 -1.87 -9.05 -30.18
C ALA A 24 -0.44 -8.70 -29.76
N GLY A 25 0.03 -7.53 -30.18
CA GLY A 25 1.23 -6.95 -29.61
C GLY A 25 1.03 -6.93 -28.10
N LEU A 26 1.95 -7.53 -27.36
CA LEU A 26 2.16 -7.14 -25.98
C LEU A 26 2.35 -5.62 -26.04
N VAL A 27 1.32 -4.86 -25.67
CA VAL A 27 1.55 -3.54 -25.13
C VAL A 27 2.27 -3.84 -23.83
N LEU A 28 3.61 -3.81 -23.87
CA LEU A 28 4.37 -3.63 -22.65
C LEU A 28 3.76 -2.38 -22.02
N ALA A 29 3.06 -2.54 -20.90
CA ALA A 29 2.56 -1.41 -20.14
C ALA A 29 3.78 -0.50 -19.92
N GLN A 30 3.78 0.65 -20.58
CA GLN A 30 4.89 1.57 -20.47
C GLN A 30 4.72 2.27 -19.13
N SER A 31 5.75 2.22 -18.28
CA SER A 31 5.75 2.94 -17.01
C SER A 31 5.41 4.41 -17.27
N ARG A 32 4.54 4.95 -16.42
CA ARG A 32 4.11 6.34 -16.44
C ARG A 32 5.32 7.26 -16.46
N GLN A 33 5.26 8.33 -17.24
CA GLN A 33 6.29 9.36 -17.22
C GLN A 33 5.95 10.48 -16.22
N PRO A 34 6.95 11.14 -15.61
CA PRO A 34 6.70 12.30 -14.76
C PRO A 34 5.89 13.38 -15.48
N GLY A 35 4.90 13.95 -14.79
CA GLY A 35 3.98 14.96 -15.32
C GLY A 35 2.97 14.44 -16.36
N GLN A 36 2.97 13.14 -16.68
CA GLN A 36 2.00 12.56 -17.61
C GLN A 36 0.56 12.75 -17.09
N ARG A 37 -0.32 13.14 -18.01
CA ARG A 37 -1.76 13.27 -17.77
C ARG A 37 -2.54 12.43 -18.76
N PRO A 38 -3.72 11.91 -18.38
CA PRO A 38 -4.56 11.16 -19.28
C PRO A 38 -5.05 12.03 -20.43
N ALA A 39 -5.28 11.40 -21.58
CA ALA A 39 -6.03 12.04 -22.65
C ALA A 39 -7.47 12.34 -22.19
N ASP A 40 -8.00 13.48 -22.64
CA ASP A 40 -9.36 13.90 -22.32
C ASP A 40 -10.38 12.81 -22.67
N LYS A 41 -11.37 12.62 -21.78
CA LYS A 41 -12.45 11.63 -21.93
C LYS A 41 -12.01 10.16 -22.02
N SER A 42 -10.75 9.85 -21.73
CA SER A 42 -10.25 8.47 -21.64
C SER A 42 -10.81 7.73 -20.41
N VAL A 43 -10.65 6.40 -20.38
CA VAL A 43 -10.96 5.59 -19.19
C VAL A 43 -10.11 6.01 -18.00
N GLU A 44 -8.84 6.36 -18.24
CA GLU A 44 -7.95 6.89 -17.22
C GLU A 44 -8.44 8.25 -16.67
N ALA A 45 -8.89 9.17 -17.54
CA ALA A 45 -9.45 10.45 -17.10
C ALA A 45 -10.62 10.26 -16.12
N SER A 46 -11.45 9.23 -16.34
CA SER A 46 -12.58 8.96 -15.44
C SER A 46 -12.17 8.54 -14.02
N ILE A 47 -11.09 7.76 -13.86
CA ILE A 47 -10.58 7.40 -12.53
C ILE A 47 -9.83 8.57 -11.89
N TRP A 48 -9.12 9.39 -12.69
CA TRP A 48 -8.51 10.62 -12.21
C TRP A 48 -9.53 11.59 -11.61
N ASP A 49 -10.70 11.75 -12.22
CA ASP A 49 -11.80 12.57 -11.68
C ASP A 49 -12.34 12.02 -10.36
N LEU A 50 -12.46 10.69 -10.23
CA LEU A 50 -12.86 10.04 -8.98
C LEU A 50 -11.82 10.28 -7.88
N SER A 51 -10.54 10.10 -8.19
CA SER A 51 -9.43 10.38 -7.29
C SER A 51 -9.36 11.86 -6.89
N HIS A 52 -9.68 12.78 -7.81
CA HIS A 52 -9.73 14.20 -7.51
C HIS A 52 -10.84 14.54 -6.52
N LYS A 53 -12.03 13.95 -6.67
CA LYS A 53 -13.13 14.11 -5.70
C LYS A 53 -12.74 13.57 -4.32
N ALA A 54 -12.14 12.39 -4.26
CA ALA A 54 -11.63 11.82 -3.00
C ALA A 54 -10.59 12.73 -2.34
N GLU A 55 -9.67 13.31 -3.13
CA GLU A 55 -8.68 14.28 -2.63
C GLU A 55 -9.36 15.54 -2.04
N LEU A 56 -10.40 16.06 -2.70
CA LEU A 56 -11.16 17.22 -2.19
C LEU A 56 -11.90 16.91 -0.88
N GLU A 57 -12.44 15.69 -0.74
CA GLU A 57 -13.07 15.22 0.50
C GLU A 57 -12.05 15.10 1.63
N ALA A 58 -10.90 14.48 1.38
CA ALA A 58 -9.82 14.37 2.36
C ALA A 58 -9.31 15.75 2.83
N LYS A 59 -9.22 16.73 1.92
CA LYS A 59 -8.85 18.13 2.26
C LYS A 59 -9.80 18.79 3.27
N ARG A 60 -11.06 18.36 3.31
CA ARG A 60 -12.13 18.88 4.17
C ARG A 60 -12.38 18.01 5.40
N ALA A 61 -11.82 16.81 5.45
CA ALA A 61 -12.03 15.89 6.55
C ALA A 61 -11.41 16.42 7.85
N GLY A 62 -12.14 16.27 8.96
CA GLY A 62 -11.62 16.62 10.30
C GLY A 62 -10.44 15.75 10.75
N GLN A 63 -10.17 14.65 10.05
CA GLN A 63 -9.04 13.76 10.28
C GLN A 63 -7.74 14.22 9.59
N LEU A 64 -7.77 15.26 8.75
CA LEU A 64 -6.57 15.73 8.06
C LEU A 64 -5.59 16.39 9.04
N MET A 65 -4.37 15.86 9.11
CA MET A 65 -3.31 16.37 9.97
C MET A 65 -2.54 17.50 9.26
N ARG A 66 -2.60 18.71 9.83
CA ARG A 66 -2.04 19.93 9.22
C ARG A 66 -0.70 20.38 9.81
N ASP A 67 -0.11 19.59 10.71
CA ASP A 67 1.15 19.96 11.34
C ASP A 67 2.27 20.10 10.28
N PRO A 68 2.91 21.28 10.16
CA PRO A 68 3.88 21.53 9.10
C PRO A 68 5.14 20.68 9.25
N GLY A 69 5.56 20.35 10.48
CA GLY A 69 6.75 19.54 10.74
C GLY A 69 6.57 18.10 10.24
N LEU A 70 5.47 17.46 10.65
CA LEU A 70 5.13 16.11 10.22
C LEU A 70 4.89 16.02 8.71
N ASN A 71 4.19 17.00 8.13
CA ASN A 71 3.97 17.06 6.68
C ASN A 71 5.29 17.23 5.91
N SER A 72 6.19 18.10 6.37
CA SER A 72 7.51 18.28 5.75
C SER A 72 8.36 17.02 5.86
N TYR A 73 8.32 16.33 7.01
CA TYR A 73 9.05 15.08 7.23
C TYR A 73 8.61 14.00 6.22
N VAL A 74 7.31 13.71 6.12
CA VAL A 74 6.81 12.67 5.20
C VAL A 74 7.00 13.07 3.73
N SER A 75 6.77 14.35 3.39
CA SER A 75 7.01 14.86 2.03
C SER A 75 8.50 14.76 1.64
N GLY A 76 9.42 14.97 2.59
CA GLY A 76 10.86 14.80 2.38
C GLY A 76 11.24 13.36 2.03
N ILE A 77 10.68 12.38 2.73
CA ILE A 77 10.88 10.94 2.44
C ILE A 77 10.38 10.63 1.03
N LYS A 78 9.15 11.04 0.70
CA LYS A 78 8.53 10.86 -0.63
C LYS A 78 9.41 11.40 -1.75
N CYS A 79 9.89 12.64 -1.62
CA CYS A 79 10.75 13.25 -2.64
C CYS A 79 12.16 12.62 -2.70
N ARG A 80 12.62 11.95 -1.63
CA ARG A 80 13.89 11.22 -1.66
C ARG A 80 13.78 9.89 -2.40
N VAL A 81 12.68 9.15 -2.20
CA VAL A 81 12.47 7.84 -2.86
C VAL A 81 11.96 7.96 -4.31
N ALA A 82 11.36 9.08 -4.66
CA ALA A 82 10.79 9.35 -5.97
C ALA A 82 11.06 10.80 -6.42
N PRO A 83 12.33 11.21 -6.58
CA PRO A 83 12.67 12.60 -6.89
C PRO A 83 12.03 13.11 -8.17
N GLU A 84 11.91 12.25 -9.18
CA GLU A 84 11.29 12.56 -10.48
C GLU A 84 9.77 12.75 -10.39
N TYR A 85 9.09 12.04 -9.48
CA TYR A 85 7.64 12.15 -9.26
C TYR A 85 7.28 13.06 -8.08
N CYS A 86 8.26 13.70 -7.43
CA CYS A 86 8.05 14.51 -6.22
C CYS A 86 6.99 15.61 -6.41
N ALA A 87 6.91 16.21 -7.61
CA ALA A 87 5.91 17.22 -7.96
C ALA A 87 4.53 16.65 -8.31
N ASP A 88 4.48 15.40 -8.78
CA ASP A 88 3.24 14.72 -9.18
C ASP A 88 2.48 14.18 -7.96
N MET A 89 3.23 13.77 -6.93
CA MET A 89 2.71 13.12 -5.73
C MET A 89 2.35 14.13 -4.62
N ARG A 90 1.07 14.23 -4.27
CA ARG A 90 0.50 15.09 -3.22
C ARG A 90 0.11 14.23 -2.02
N VAL A 91 0.85 14.34 -0.92
CA VAL A 91 0.66 13.51 0.29
C VAL A 91 -0.24 14.23 1.30
N TYR A 92 -1.20 13.50 1.84
CA TYR A 92 -2.09 13.94 2.92
C TYR A 92 -2.00 12.98 4.09
N LEU A 93 -1.70 13.51 5.27
CA LEU A 93 -1.60 12.73 6.50
C LEU A 93 -2.96 12.66 7.19
N MET A 94 -3.46 11.46 7.45
CA MET A 94 -4.79 11.24 8.01
C MET A 94 -4.70 10.62 9.40
N ALA A 95 -5.36 11.22 10.39
CA ALA A 95 -5.49 10.70 11.75
C ALA A 95 -6.42 9.47 11.76
N ARG A 96 -5.85 8.32 11.39
CA ARG A 96 -6.53 7.03 11.31
C ARG A 96 -5.61 5.97 11.92
N PRO A 97 -6.04 5.26 12.97
CA PRO A 97 -5.15 4.41 13.76
C PRO A 97 -4.77 3.09 13.08
N ALA A 98 -5.39 2.74 11.94
CA ALA A 98 -4.97 1.56 11.18
C ALA A 98 -3.69 1.83 10.39
N PHE A 99 -2.84 0.80 10.24
CA PHE A 99 -1.72 0.84 9.31
C PHE A 99 -2.25 0.96 7.86
N ASN A 100 -1.93 2.07 7.19
CA ASN A 100 -2.19 2.22 5.77
C ASN A 100 -1.40 3.35 5.12
N ALA A 101 -1.12 3.16 3.82
CA ALA A 101 -0.88 4.21 2.85
C ALA A 101 -1.55 3.81 1.54
N SER A 102 -1.90 4.77 0.70
CA SER A 102 -2.41 4.49 -0.63
C SER A 102 -2.04 5.60 -1.59
N MET A 103 -1.81 5.24 -2.85
CA MET A 103 -1.55 6.20 -3.93
C MET A 103 -2.56 6.05 -5.07
N ALA A 104 -3.31 7.12 -5.32
CA ALA A 104 -4.27 7.21 -6.41
C ALA A 104 -3.59 7.56 -7.74
N PRO A 105 -4.18 7.21 -8.89
CA PRO A 105 -3.56 7.43 -10.20
C PRO A 105 -3.42 8.91 -10.59
N ASN A 106 -4.06 9.86 -9.91
CA ASN A 106 -3.82 11.30 -10.16
C ASN A 106 -2.69 11.88 -9.28
N GLY A 107 -1.95 11.03 -8.54
CA GLY A 107 -0.88 11.42 -7.63
C GLY A 107 -1.36 11.82 -6.22
N TYR A 108 -2.64 11.65 -5.89
CA TYR A 108 -3.13 11.84 -4.52
C TYR A 108 -2.74 10.65 -3.64
N MET A 109 -1.94 10.90 -2.61
CA MET A 109 -1.51 9.90 -1.63
C MET A 109 -2.12 10.18 -0.26
N GLU A 110 -2.63 9.15 0.41
CA GLU A 110 -2.90 9.17 1.84
C GLU A 110 -1.85 8.38 2.60
N VAL A 111 -1.40 8.91 3.74
CA VAL A 111 -0.61 8.17 4.74
C VAL A 111 -1.33 8.28 6.07
N TRP A 112 -1.63 7.15 6.69
CA TRP A 112 -2.42 7.12 7.92
C TRP A 112 -1.51 7.14 9.14
N SER A 113 -1.94 7.81 10.21
CA SER A 113 -1.17 7.90 11.47
C SER A 113 -0.81 6.54 12.05
N GLY A 114 -1.66 5.53 11.85
CA GLY A 114 -1.38 4.15 12.26
C GLY A 114 -0.17 3.53 11.57
N LEU A 115 0.18 3.96 10.35
CA LEU A 115 1.45 3.58 9.70
C LEU A 115 2.63 4.18 10.45
N LEU A 116 2.59 5.50 10.67
CA LEU A 116 3.66 6.24 11.33
C LEU A 116 3.88 5.77 12.78
N LEU A 117 2.82 5.36 13.48
CA LEU A 117 2.92 4.81 14.84
C LEU A 117 3.61 3.42 14.87
N ARG A 118 3.42 2.61 13.82
CA ARG A 118 3.91 1.22 13.75
C ARG A 118 5.29 1.10 13.13
N ALA A 119 5.73 2.09 12.36
CA ALA A 119 7.10 2.17 11.92
C ALA A 119 8.02 2.45 13.12
N GLU A 120 9.17 1.79 13.16
CA GLU A 120 10.19 2.01 14.17
C GLU A 120 11.22 3.06 13.73
N ASN A 121 11.26 3.35 12.43
CA ASN A 121 12.24 4.25 11.83
C ASN A 121 11.80 4.78 10.46
N GLU A 122 12.52 5.80 9.98
CA GLU A 122 12.25 6.48 8.70
C GLU A 122 12.36 5.54 7.50
N ALA A 123 13.31 4.61 7.49
CA ALA A 123 13.50 3.67 6.39
C ALA A 123 12.25 2.80 6.19
N GLN A 124 11.62 2.32 7.27
CA GLN A 124 10.37 1.56 7.19
C GLN A 124 9.25 2.38 6.54
N VAL A 125 9.11 3.66 6.90
CA VAL A 125 8.16 4.57 6.24
C VAL A 125 8.50 4.76 4.76
N ALA A 126 9.80 4.90 4.44
CA ALA A 126 10.28 5.07 3.08
C ALA A 126 9.98 3.85 2.19
N PHE A 127 10.13 2.63 2.69
CA PHE A 127 9.78 1.42 1.94
C PHE A 127 8.29 1.38 1.58
N VAL A 128 7.39 1.79 2.50
CA VAL A 128 5.96 1.84 2.19
C VAL A 128 5.65 2.92 1.15
N ILE A 129 6.21 4.12 1.30
CA ILE A 129 5.99 5.20 0.31
C ILE A 129 6.57 4.82 -1.06
N ALA A 130 7.72 4.15 -1.09
CA ALA A 130 8.33 3.68 -2.33
C ALA A 130 7.51 2.54 -2.98
N HIS A 131 6.92 1.64 -2.19
CA HIS A 131 5.97 0.63 -2.65
C HIS A 131 4.75 1.27 -3.32
N GLU A 132 4.12 2.25 -2.66
CA GLU A 132 3.00 3.01 -3.24
C GLU A 132 3.40 3.80 -4.50
N THR A 133 4.65 4.27 -4.56
CA THR A 133 5.20 4.88 -5.78
C THR A 133 5.29 3.87 -6.92
N GLY A 134 5.66 2.62 -6.64
CA GLY A 134 5.67 1.55 -7.64
C GLY A 134 4.28 1.31 -8.25
N HIS A 135 3.22 1.33 -7.44
CA HIS A 135 1.85 1.25 -7.96
C HIS A 135 1.47 2.42 -8.86
N PHE A 136 1.96 3.62 -8.56
CA PHE A 136 1.71 4.83 -9.35
C PHE A 136 2.50 4.85 -10.66
N GLU A 137 3.77 4.47 -10.60
CA GLU A 137 4.66 4.39 -11.76
C GLU A 137 4.17 3.35 -12.79
N GLU A 138 3.63 2.23 -12.33
CA GLU A 138 3.19 1.11 -13.19
C GLU A 138 1.68 1.13 -13.48
N ASP A 139 0.99 2.23 -13.15
CA ASP A 139 -0.44 2.42 -13.45
C ASP A 139 -1.35 1.28 -12.93
N HIS A 140 -0.96 0.61 -11.84
CA HIS A 140 -1.67 -0.56 -11.32
C HIS A 140 -3.14 -0.27 -10.98
N SER A 141 -3.46 0.96 -10.51
CA SER A 141 -4.86 1.35 -10.22
C SER A 141 -5.69 1.54 -11.48
N ILE A 142 -5.06 1.95 -12.58
CA ILE A 142 -5.74 2.08 -13.88
C ILE A 142 -5.99 0.69 -14.47
N GLU A 143 -5.01 -0.20 -14.38
CA GLU A 143 -5.17 -1.60 -14.76
C GLU A 143 -6.33 -2.27 -13.98
N ALA A 144 -6.35 -2.12 -12.66
CA ALA A 144 -7.41 -2.63 -11.79
C ALA A 144 -8.79 -2.05 -12.16
N TRP A 145 -8.86 -0.76 -12.48
CA TRP A 145 -10.07 -0.08 -12.93
C TRP A 145 -10.60 -0.61 -14.26
N VAL A 146 -9.72 -0.74 -15.26
CA VAL A 146 -10.05 -1.27 -16.59
C VAL A 146 -10.56 -2.71 -16.46
N ASN A 147 -9.88 -3.54 -15.68
CA ASN A 147 -10.27 -4.92 -15.41
C ASN A 147 -11.65 -5.00 -14.73
N THR A 148 -11.91 -4.13 -13.75
CA THR A 148 -13.20 -4.06 -13.05
C THR A 148 -14.33 -3.63 -13.98
N ARG A 149 -14.11 -2.60 -14.81
CA ARG A 149 -15.09 -2.15 -15.81
C ARG A 149 -15.39 -3.20 -16.86
N SER A 150 -14.37 -3.90 -17.35
CA SER A 150 -14.53 -5.00 -18.30
C SER A 150 -15.41 -6.12 -17.71
N ARG A 151 -15.15 -6.52 -16.46
CA ARG A 151 -15.98 -7.50 -15.73
C ARG A 151 -17.40 -6.98 -15.45
N ALA A 152 -17.54 -5.70 -15.12
CA ALA A 152 -18.84 -5.08 -14.90
C ALA A 152 -19.68 -5.05 -16.19
N ASN A 153 -19.08 -4.82 -17.35
CA ASN A 153 -19.76 -4.93 -18.65
C ASN A 153 -20.20 -6.36 -18.97
N LEU A 154 -19.40 -7.38 -18.61
CA LEU A 154 -19.79 -8.80 -18.66
C LEU A 154 -20.96 -9.11 -17.72
N ALA A 155 -20.94 -8.57 -16.49
CA ALA A 155 -22.03 -8.70 -15.53
C ALA A 155 -23.28 -7.91 -15.96
N LEU A 156 -23.13 -6.76 -16.64
CA LEU A 156 -24.22 -6.00 -17.26
C LEU A 156 -24.85 -6.77 -18.41
N GLY A 157 -24.07 -7.54 -19.18
CA GLY A 157 -24.58 -8.50 -20.16
C GLY A 157 -25.51 -9.56 -19.54
N LEU A 158 -25.39 -9.83 -18.23
CA LEU A 158 -26.29 -10.70 -17.45
C LEU A 158 -27.37 -9.94 -16.65
N SER A 159 -27.21 -8.62 -16.43
CA SER A 159 -28.11 -7.81 -15.59
C SER A 159 -28.96 -6.78 -16.35
N ILE A 160 -28.83 -6.68 -17.67
CA ILE A 160 -29.81 -5.95 -18.52
C ILE A 160 -31.23 -6.56 -18.45
N VAL A 161 -31.41 -7.72 -17.81
CA VAL A 161 -32.75 -8.29 -17.51
C VAL A 161 -33.32 -7.81 -16.16
N ALA A 162 -32.55 -7.14 -15.28
CA ALA A 162 -33.01 -6.81 -13.93
C ALA A 162 -32.66 -5.38 -13.48
N GLY A 163 -33.43 -4.42 -13.98
CA GLY A 163 -33.93 -3.25 -13.24
C GLY A 163 -32.92 -2.24 -12.68
N VAL A 164 -32.76 -1.10 -13.35
CA VAL A 164 -32.29 0.14 -12.71
C VAL A 164 -33.03 1.35 -13.29
N ALA A 165 -34.18 1.66 -12.73
CA ALA A 165 -34.77 3.00 -12.73
C ALA A 165 -35.28 3.27 -11.31
N GLY A 166 -34.58 4.10 -10.53
CA GLY A 166 -35.05 4.59 -9.22
C GLY A 166 -34.28 4.21 -7.96
N ALA A 167 -32.97 3.92 -8.02
CA ALA A 167 -32.20 3.62 -6.81
C ALA A 167 -32.00 4.88 -5.91
N PRO A 168 -32.19 4.79 -4.58
CA PRO A 168 -31.95 5.90 -3.64
C PRO A 168 -30.49 6.37 -3.55
N SER A 169 -30.27 7.62 -3.10
CA SER A 169 -28.94 8.27 -3.01
C SER A 169 -27.88 7.50 -2.21
N TYR A 170 -28.26 6.81 -1.13
CA TYR A 170 -27.32 5.99 -0.33
C TYR A 170 -26.78 4.77 -1.10
N VAL A 171 -27.51 4.30 -2.12
CA VAL A 171 -27.03 3.23 -3.01
C VAL A 171 -25.92 3.78 -3.92
N GLY A 172 -26.03 5.05 -4.34
CA GLY A 172 -24.99 5.74 -5.09
C GLY A 172 -23.69 5.87 -4.31
N ASP A 173 -23.76 6.23 -3.03
CA ASP A 173 -22.58 6.38 -2.15
C ASP A 173 -21.89 5.04 -1.87
N LEU A 174 -22.66 3.96 -1.65
CA LEU A 174 -22.11 2.62 -1.47
C LEU A 174 -21.45 2.07 -2.74
N VAL A 175 -22.06 2.32 -3.90
CA VAL A 175 -21.47 1.96 -5.20
C VAL A 175 -20.19 2.75 -5.45
N TYR A 176 -20.15 4.04 -5.10
CA TYR A 176 -18.97 4.89 -5.21
C TYR A 176 -17.83 4.41 -4.31
N LEU A 177 -18.11 4.11 -3.04
CA LEU A 177 -17.12 3.57 -2.10
C LEU A 177 -16.60 2.20 -2.54
N GLY A 178 -17.47 1.33 -3.06
CA GLY A 178 -17.08 0.04 -3.62
C GLY A 178 -16.18 0.18 -4.86
N ALA A 179 -16.49 1.14 -5.73
CA ALA A 179 -15.68 1.45 -6.90
C ALA A 179 -14.28 1.98 -6.51
N ILE A 180 -14.19 2.87 -5.53
CA ILE A 180 -12.89 3.37 -5.02
C ILE A 180 -12.11 2.26 -4.32
N ALA A 181 -12.76 1.39 -3.54
CA ALA A 181 -12.05 0.28 -2.91
C ALA A 181 -11.48 -0.69 -3.96
N SER A 182 -12.18 -0.92 -5.07
CA SER A 182 -11.74 -1.84 -6.13
C SER A 182 -10.47 -1.40 -6.88
N ILE A 183 -10.17 -0.10 -6.95
CA ILE A 183 -8.99 0.41 -7.67
C ILE A 183 -7.69 0.23 -6.90
N PHE A 184 -7.78 -0.16 -5.63
CA PHE A 184 -6.66 -0.51 -4.78
C PHE A 184 -6.56 -2.04 -4.55
N SER A 185 -7.35 -2.84 -5.28
CA SER A 185 -7.26 -4.30 -5.23
C SER A 185 -6.30 -4.78 -6.32
N PHE A 186 -5.04 -4.95 -5.96
CA PHE A 186 -4.00 -5.30 -6.93
C PHE A 186 -3.80 -6.81 -7.07
N SER A 187 -3.29 -7.22 -8.23
CA SER A 187 -2.93 -8.62 -8.49
C SER A 187 -1.66 -9.01 -7.70
N ARG A 188 -1.39 -10.31 -7.55
CA ARG A 188 -0.14 -10.78 -6.93
C ARG A 188 1.10 -10.34 -7.72
N GLU A 189 0.99 -10.22 -9.05
CA GLU A 189 2.11 -9.73 -9.87
C GLU A 189 2.31 -8.22 -9.67
N ASN A 190 1.22 -7.45 -9.57
CA ASN A 190 1.29 -6.00 -9.31
C ASN A 190 1.95 -5.73 -7.95
N GLU A 191 1.61 -6.49 -6.91
CA GLU A 191 2.26 -6.39 -5.59
C GLU A 191 3.75 -6.71 -5.65
N LYS A 192 4.13 -7.77 -6.38
CA LYS A 192 5.52 -8.17 -6.55
C LYS A 192 6.32 -7.10 -7.32
N GLN A 193 5.75 -6.57 -8.40
CA GLN A 193 6.37 -5.50 -9.18
C GLN A 193 6.53 -4.23 -8.32
N ALA A 194 5.52 -3.85 -7.54
CA ALA A 194 5.58 -2.72 -6.61
C ALA A 194 6.61 -2.94 -5.49
N ASP A 195 6.73 -4.16 -4.94
CA ASP A 195 7.78 -4.52 -3.98
C ASP A 195 9.18 -4.34 -4.60
N GLU A 196 9.40 -4.83 -5.81
CA GLU A 196 10.70 -4.75 -6.50
C GLU A 196 11.09 -3.30 -6.83
N ILE A 197 10.15 -2.51 -7.36
CA ILE A 197 10.36 -1.10 -7.69
C ILE A 197 10.57 -0.29 -6.41
N GLY A 198 9.68 -0.45 -5.43
CA GLY A 198 9.75 0.24 -4.16
C GLY A 198 11.05 -0.05 -3.42
N PHE A 199 11.49 -1.30 -3.42
CA PHE A 199 12.77 -1.69 -2.85
C PHE A 199 13.95 -0.98 -3.54
N LYS A 200 14.00 -1.03 -4.88
CA LYS A 200 15.07 -0.36 -5.66
C LYS A 200 15.11 1.13 -5.38
N ARG A 201 13.95 1.79 -5.33
CA ARG A 201 13.79 3.21 -5.02
C ARG A 201 14.29 3.57 -3.61
N ALA A 202 13.86 2.84 -2.59
CA ALA A 202 14.30 3.08 -1.21
C ALA A 202 15.81 2.88 -1.03
N VAL A 203 16.38 1.84 -1.63
CA VAL A 203 17.83 1.56 -1.58
C VAL A 203 18.63 2.60 -2.36
N ALA A 204 18.14 3.05 -3.52
CA ALA A 204 18.75 4.13 -4.29
C ALA A 204 18.76 5.44 -3.48
N ALA A 205 17.66 5.74 -2.78
CA ALA A 205 17.52 6.84 -1.83
C ALA A 205 18.42 6.72 -0.58
N GLY A 206 19.11 5.59 -0.41
CA GLY A 206 20.08 5.38 0.66
C GLY A 206 19.51 4.77 1.93
N TYR A 207 18.27 4.28 1.92
CA TYR A 207 17.67 3.61 3.07
C TYR A 207 18.19 2.17 3.24
N ASP A 208 18.26 1.73 4.50
CA ASP A 208 18.73 0.40 4.87
C ASP A 208 17.85 -0.70 4.25
N PRO A 209 18.40 -1.56 3.38
CA PRO A 209 17.64 -2.57 2.65
C PRO A 209 16.90 -3.57 3.55
N VAL A 210 17.35 -3.78 4.80
CA VAL A 210 16.74 -4.76 5.71
C VAL A 210 15.37 -4.28 6.23
N GLN A 211 15.11 -2.98 6.23
CA GLN A 211 13.98 -2.39 6.96
C GLN A 211 12.62 -2.71 6.34
N GLY A 212 12.55 -2.92 5.01
CA GLY A 212 11.30 -3.31 4.34
C GLY A 212 10.78 -4.67 4.81
N GLY A 213 11.65 -5.70 4.80
CA GLY A 213 11.32 -7.04 5.29
C GLY A 213 11.04 -7.06 6.80
N GLU A 214 11.79 -6.26 7.58
CA GLU A 214 11.56 -6.09 9.02
C GLU A 214 10.14 -5.58 9.31
N LEU A 215 9.73 -4.48 8.68
CA LEU A 215 8.39 -3.92 8.86
C LEU A 215 7.30 -4.97 8.60
N TRP A 216 7.43 -5.75 7.53
CA TRP A 216 6.47 -6.80 7.19
C TRP A 216 6.34 -7.85 8.29
N ARG A 217 7.47 -8.30 8.85
CA ARG A 217 7.48 -9.28 9.95
C ARG A 217 6.85 -8.70 11.23
N LEU A 218 7.10 -7.42 11.53
CA LEU A 218 6.48 -6.74 12.68
C LEU A 218 4.95 -6.66 12.53
N LEU A 219 4.45 -6.35 11.33
CA LEU A 219 3.00 -6.30 11.05
C LEU A 219 2.35 -7.69 11.07
N MET A 220 3.06 -8.73 10.63
CA MET A 220 2.62 -10.11 10.74
C MET A 220 2.49 -10.56 12.19
N ALA A 221 3.48 -10.25 13.01
CA ALA A 221 3.47 -10.56 14.43
C ALA A 221 2.38 -9.77 15.19
N GLU A 222 2.16 -8.49 14.85
CA GLU A 222 1.03 -7.72 15.37
C GLU A 222 -0.31 -8.35 14.97
N THR A 223 -0.47 -8.75 13.70
CA THR A 223 -1.67 -9.46 13.22
C THR A 223 -1.92 -10.74 14.00
N ALA A 224 -0.87 -11.54 14.25
CA ALA A 224 -0.95 -12.77 15.02
C ALA A 224 -1.33 -12.54 16.50
N ALA A 225 -0.99 -11.38 17.06
CA ALA A 225 -1.33 -10.98 18.42
C ALA A 225 -2.79 -10.51 18.56
N SER A 226 -3.54 -10.33 17.47
CA SER A 226 -4.92 -9.87 17.54
C SER A 226 -5.82 -10.80 18.36
N GLN A 227 -6.65 -10.21 19.21
CA GLN A 227 -7.65 -10.98 19.97
C GLN A 227 -8.80 -11.47 19.10
N PHE A 228 -9.00 -10.88 17.91
CA PHE A 228 -10.10 -11.22 17.02
C PHE A 228 -9.68 -12.34 16.07
N PRO A 229 -10.33 -13.53 16.12
CA PRO A 229 -10.00 -14.63 15.22
C PRO A 229 -10.10 -14.22 13.75
N ALA A 230 -11.07 -13.37 13.38
CA ALA A 230 -11.24 -12.91 12.01
C ALA A 230 -10.06 -12.07 11.49
N VAL A 231 -9.33 -11.37 12.35
CA VAL A 231 -8.10 -10.62 12.00
C VAL A 231 -6.92 -11.59 11.82
N ARG A 232 -6.87 -12.66 12.63
CA ARG A 232 -5.83 -13.68 12.55
C ARG A 232 -6.01 -14.71 11.42
N SER A 233 -7.26 -15.07 11.11
CA SER A 233 -7.60 -16.27 10.34
C SER A 233 -7.86 -16.05 8.86
N ARG A 234 -8.22 -14.83 8.47
CA ARG A 234 -8.08 -14.44 7.07
C ARG A 234 -6.67 -13.86 6.93
N GLU A 235 -6.13 -13.77 5.73
CA GLU A 235 -5.07 -12.81 5.42
C GLU A 235 -5.64 -11.38 5.63
N ALA A 236 -6.07 -11.04 6.86
CA ALA A 236 -7.31 -10.31 7.09
C ALA A 236 -7.06 -8.84 7.40
N ARG A 237 -7.53 -7.99 6.49
CA ARG A 237 -8.34 -6.82 6.80
C ARG A 237 -7.85 -5.89 7.92
N SER A 238 -6.54 -5.69 8.08
CA SER A 238 -6.06 -4.35 8.39
C SER A 238 -6.26 -3.49 7.12
N SER A 239 -6.33 -2.18 7.25
CA SER A 239 -6.71 -1.30 6.14
C SER A 239 -5.84 -1.50 4.89
N ILE A 240 -4.53 -1.73 5.07
CA ILE A 240 -3.62 -2.03 3.96
C ILE A 240 -3.77 -3.46 3.44
N PHE A 241 -4.16 -4.45 4.25
CA PHE A 241 -4.20 -5.86 3.83
C PHE A 241 -5.45 -6.24 3.04
N ASN A 242 -6.44 -5.34 2.99
CA ASN A 242 -7.52 -5.42 2.00
C ASN A 242 -7.04 -5.06 0.59
N THR A 243 -6.01 -4.21 0.47
CA THR A 243 -5.49 -3.70 -0.79
C THR A 243 -4.18 -4.40 -1.19
N HIS A 244 -3.36 -4.77 -0.21
CA HIS A 244 -2.05 -5.41 -0.32
C HIS A 244 -1.94 -6.61 0.65
N PRO A 245 -2.39 -7.83 0.29
CA PRO A 245 -2.45 -8.96 1.22
C PRO A 245 -1.11 -9.28 1.91
N ILE A 246 -1.15 -9.55 3.23
CA ILE A 246 0.02 -10.05 3.98
C ILE A 246 0.47 -11.37 3.36
N SER A 247 1.76 -11.48 3.04
CA SER A 247 2.33 -12.74 2.60
C SER A 247 3.74 -12.94 3.10
N THR A 248 4.02 -14.13 3.64
CA THR A 248 5.37 -14.60 3.95
C THR A 248 6.29 -14.55 2.73
N VAL A 249 5.73 -14.77 1.54
CA VAL A 249 6.46 -14.71 0.27
C VAL A 249 7.00 -13.30 0.03
N ARG A 250 6.19 -12.26 0.25
CA ARG A 250 6.63 -10.86 0.09
C ARG A 250 7.76 -10.50 1.04
N ALA A 251 7.62 -10.86 2.32
CA ALA A 251 8.70 -10.66 3.30
C ALA A 251 10.00 -11.37 2.86
N THR A 252 9.90 -12.61 2.39
CA THR A 252 11.04 -13.39 1.90
C THR A 252 11.67 -12.79 0.64
N THR A 253 10.85 -12.23 -0.26
CA THR A 253 11.32 -11.50 -1.46
C THR A 253 12.14 -10.28 -1.05
N LEU A 254 11.63 -9.47 -0.12
CA LEU A 254 12.35 -8.29 0.39
C LEU A 254 13.67 -8.68 1.09
N ASP A 255 13.69 -9.77 1.86
CA ASP A 255 14.90 -10.27 2.51
C ASP A 255 15.95 -10.72 1.48
N ASN A 256 15.51 -11.38 0.39
CA ASN A 256 16.39 -11.78 -0.71
C ASN A 256 16.98 -10.57 -1.44
N LEU A 257 16.15 -9.56 -1.73
CA LEU A 257 16.60 -8.31 -2.33
C LEU A 257 17.59 -7.58 -1.41
N ALA A 258 17.33 -7.58 -0.09
CA ALA A 258 18.22 -6.98 0.89
C ALA A 258 19.60 -7.63 0.95
N ARG A 259 19.62 -8.96 0.93
CA ARG A 259 20.87 -9.73 0.85
C ARG A 259 21.67 -9.37 -0.40
N ILE A 260 21.02 -9.26 -1.56
CA ILE A 260 21.67 -8.89 -2.82
C ILE A 260 22.23 -7.46 -2.74
N ALA A 261 21.44 -6.50 -2.27
CA ALA A 261 21.86 -5.11 -2.14
C ALA A 261 23.10 -4.94 -1.24
N ASN A 262 23.11 -5.62 -0.09
CA ASN A 262 24.26 -5.61 0.82
C ASN A 262 25.50 -6.28 0.20
N GLN A 263 25.34 -7.37 -0.55
CA GLN A 263 26.45 -8.01 -1.27
C GLN A 263 27.06 -7.08 -2.33
N THR A 264 26.22 -6.37 -3.10
CA THR A 264 26.69 -5.38 -4.09
C THR A 264 27.41 -4.21 -3.43
N GLN A 265 26.92 -3.74 -2.28
CA GLN A 265 27.59 -2.68 -1.52
C GLN A 265 28.96 -3.13 -0.98
N ILE A 266 29.09 -4.36 -0.47
CA ILE A 266 30.38 -4.89 -0.02
C ILE A 266 31.36 -5.00 -1.19
N ALA A 267 30.89 -5.50 -2.34
CA ALA A 267 31.72 -5.61 -3.54
C ALA A 267 32.21 -4.24 -4.03
N THR A 268 31.34 -3.22 -3.97
CA THR A 268 31.71 -1.84 -4.34
C THR A 268 32.63 -1.20 -3.31
N ALA A 269 32.41 -1.39 -1.99
CA ALA A 269 33.27 -0.84 -0.95
C ALA A 269 34.70 -1.41 -0.98
N ASN A 270 34.88 -2.65 -1.46
CA ASN A 270 36.19 -3.28 -1.63
C ASN A 270 36.94 -2.80 -2.90
N ALA A 271 36.32 -1.97 -3.74
CA ALA A 271 37.01 -1.36 -4.87
C ALA A 271 37.94 -0.21 -4.38
N PRO A 272 39.08 0.03 -5.05
CA PRO A 272 39.94 1.15 -4.70
C PRO A 272 39.20 2.49 -4.93
N ASN A 273 39.30 3.40 -3.95
CA ASN A 273 38.71 4.75 -3.92
C ASN A 273 37.18 4.89 -3.78
N THR A 274 36.49 3.89 -3.25
CA THR A 274 35.04 3.99 -2.93
C THR A 274 34.80 4.14 -1.43
N ALA A 275 34.12 5.21 -1.02
CA ALA A 275 33.65 5.37 0.34
C ALA A 275 32.55 4.34 0.65
N SER A 276 32.62 3.70 1.83
CA SER A 276 31.54 2.84 2.31
C SER A 276 30.26 3.66 2.49
N LYS A 277 29.17 3.27 1.80
CA LYS A 277 27.86 3.92 1.95
C LYS A 277 27.30 3.57 3.35
N THR A 278 26.96 4.55 4.18
CA THR A 278 26.21 4.29 5.41
C THR A 278 24.72 4.34 5.09
N TRP A 279 24.00 3.27 5.41
CA TRP A 279 22.55 3.22 5.19
C TRP A 279 21.79 4.12 6.16
N ILE A 280 20.76 4.80 5.66
CA ILE A 280 19.81 5.58 6.46
C ILE A 280 18.82 4.59 7.09
N VAL A 281 18.85 4.49 8.43
CA VAL A 281 17.77 3.85 9.19
C VAL A 281 16.76 4.93 9.63
N GLY A 282 17.24 6.04 10.21
CA GLY A 282 16.41 7.18 10.61
C GLY A 282 15.50 6.91 11.82
N ARG A 283 16.03 6.27 12.87
CA ARG A 283 15.28 6.04 14.12
C ARG A 283 14.95 7.36 14.83
N GLU A 284 15.96 8.19 15.07
CA GLU A 284 15.82 9.45 15.81
C GLU A 284 14.91 10.44 15.08
N SER A 285 15.15 10.68 13.78
CA SER A 285 14.33 11.57 12.95
C SER A 285 12.86 11.16 12.96
N HIS A 286 12.58 9.86 12.82
CA HIS A 286 11.22 9.34 12.88
C HIS A 286 10.59 9.55 14.25
N ARG A 287 11.32 9.24 15.33
CA ARG A 287 10.84 9.43 16.70
C ARG A 287 10.51 10.88 17.00
N GLU A 288 11.40 11.80 16.65
CA GLU A 288 11.18 13.24 16.82
C GLU A 288 9.94 13.72 16.06
N ALA A 289 9.76 13.26 14.82
CA ALA A 289 8.62 13.63 14.00
C ALA A 289 7.27 13.18 14.61
N ILE A 290 7.20 11.98 15.20
CA ILE A 290 5.94 11.43 15.71
C ILE A 290 5.66 11.74 17.18
N ARG A 291 6.70 12.07 17.97
CA ARG A 291 6.58 12.28 19.43
C ARG A 291 5.45 13.24 19.83
N PRO A 292 5.22 14.38 19.15
CA PRO A 292 4.12 15.29 19.51
C PRO A 292 2.72 14.65 19.42
N PHE A 293 2.56 13.61 18.61
CA PHE A 293 1.28 12.97 18.32
C PHE A 293 1.08 11.64 19.05
N LEU A 294 2.15 11.11 19.65
CA LEU A 294 2.19 9.74 20.19
C LEU A 294 1.04 9.48 21.18
N SER A 295 0.74 10.43 22.05
CA SER A 295 -0.38 10.29 23.01
C SER A 295 -1.73 10.18 22.32
N GLU A 296 -2.02 11.05 21.34
CA GLU A 296 -3.28 11.02 20.60
C GLU A 296 -3.43 9.72 19.80
N TRP A 297 -2.37 9.29 19.13
CA TRP A 297 -2.39 8.08 18.32
C TRP A 297 -2.53 6.80 19.15
N LEU A 298 -1.90 6.71 20.31
CA LEU A 298 -2.08 5.58 21.23
C LEU A 298 -3.50 5.53 21.80
N ARG A 299 -4.11 6.69 22.07
CA ARG A 299 -5.53 6.76 22.45
C ARG A 299 -6.44 6.25 21.32
N ASP A 300 -6.18 6.64 20.09
CA ASP A 300 -6.93 6.16 18.93
C ASP A 300 -6.71 4.67 18.66
N GLU A 301 -5.51 4.15 18.93
CA GLU A 301 -5.23 2.72 18.89
C GLU A 301 -6.10 1.96 19.90
N LEU A 302 -6.16 2.42 21.16
CA LEU A 302 -7.04 1.82 22.17
C LEU A 302 -8.52 1.84 21.79
N ARG A 303 -8.98 2.87 21.06
CA ARG A 303 -10.36 2.96 20.56
C ARG A 303 -10.69 1.87 19.54
N ARG A 304 -9.70 1.24 18.88
CA ARG A 304 -9.91 0.07 18.02
C ARG A 304 -10.36 -1.16 18.82
N ARG A 305 -10.10 -1.20 20.13
CA ARG A 305 -10.46 -2.29 21.06
C ARG A 305 -9.87 -3.66 20.70
N ASP A 306 -8.83 -3.68 19.87
CA ASP A 306 -7.98 -4.87 19.69
C ASP A 306 -6.81 -4.76 20.66
N TYR A 307 -7.07 -5.12 21.92
CA TYR A 307 -6.08 -4.99 22.99
C TYR A 307 -4.89 -5.93 22.79
N GLY A 308 -5.06 -7.05 22.07
CA GLY A 308 -3.97 -7.94 21.69
C GLY A 308 -2.96 -7.26 20.76
N GLN A 309 -3.43 -6.65 19.67
CA GLN A 309 -2.56 -5.85 18.79
C GLN A 309 -1.95 -4.65 19.51
N THR A 310 -2.76 -3.93 20.29
CA THR A 310 -2.30 -2.73 21.01
C THR A 310 -1.20 -3.09 22.02
N GLN A 311 -1.35 -4.21 22.74
CA GLN A 311 -0.36 -4.66 23.70
C GLN A 311 0.95 -5.06 23.02
N TYR A 312 0.86 -5.78 21.89
CA TYR A 312 2.04 -6.10 21.09
C TYR A 312 2.75 -4.83 20.61
N LEU A 313 1.99 -3.87 20.07
CA LEU A 313 2.52 -2.60 19.60
C LEU A 313 3.24 -1.83 20.71
N ILE A 314 2.60 -1.62 21.86
CA ILE A 314 3.21 -0.89 22.98
C ILE A 314 4.45 -1.61 23.50
N THR A 315 4.41 -2.94 23.65
CA THR A 315 5.56 -3.75 24.08
C THR A 315 6.75 -3.57 23.13
N ARG A 316 6.50 -3.62 21.83
CA ARG A 316 7.50 -3.39 20.80
C ARG A 316 8.05 -1.96 20.85
N LEU A 317 7.19 -0.95 20.95
CA LEU A 317 7.66 0.44 21.04
C LEU A 317 8.50 0.69 22.31
N LYS A 318 8.17 0.03 23.43
CA LYS A 318 8.94 0.10 24.68
C LYS A 318 10.32 -0.57 24.55
N SER A 319 10.46 -1.62 23.74
CA SER A 319 11.76 -2.28 23.54
C SER A 319 12.80 -1.37 22.87
N LEU A 320 12.35 -0.30 22.21
CA LEU A 320 13.22 0.74 21.66
C LEU A 320 13.78 1.69 22.73
N ASN A 321 13.35 1.55 23.99
CA ASN A 321 13.83 2.32 25.15
C ASN A 321 13.68 3.84 25.00
N THR A 322 12.61 4.28 24.32
CA THR A 322 12.25 5.71 24.17
C THR A 322 10.81 5.94 24.58
N ASP A 323 10.49 7.17 24.99
CA ASP A 323 9.11 7.62 25.26
C ASP A 323 8.38 6.73 26.30
N LEU A 324 9.15 6.13 27.23
CA LEU A 324 8.67 5.13 28.17
C LEU A 324 7.52 5.64 29.04
N GLY A 325 7.58 6.90 29.50
CA GLY A 325 6.51 7.49 30.31
C GLY A 325 5.14 7.43 29.61
N VAL A 326 5.05 7.90 28.36
CA VAL A 326 3.78 7.87 27.60
C VAL A 326 3.39 6.44 27.20
N LEU A 327 4.34 5.58 26.86
CA LEU A 327 4.06 4.19 26.51
C LEU A 327 3.54 3.38 27.71
N ASN A 328 4.15 3.54 28.89
CA ASN A 328 3.71 2.93 30.14
C ASN A 328 2.34 3.48 30.56
N PHE A 329 2.07 4.78 30.38
CA PHE A 329 0.74 5.33 30.63
C PHE A 329 -0.33 4.65 29.77
N TYR A 330 -0.10 4.50 28.47
CA TYR A 330 -1.06 3.87 27.57
C TYR A 330 -1.12 2.34 27.71
N GLU A 331 -0.07 1.69 28.21
CA GLU A 331 -0.11 0.30 28.67
C GLU A 331 -1.04 0.15 29.88
N GLY A 332 -0.98 1.09 30.82
CA GLY A 332 -1.91 1.15 31.95
C GLY A 332 -3.35 1.33 31.48
N GLU A 333 -3.60 2.25 30.55
CA GLU A 333 -4.93 2.47 29.97
C GLU A 333 -5.44 1.23 29.23
N LEU A 334 -4.56 0.50 28.52
CA LEU A 334 -4.88 -0.77 27.89
C LEU A 334 -5.44 -1.76 28.89
N HIS A 335 -4.70 -2.01 29.98
CA HIS A 335 -5.11 -2.95 31.02
C HIS A 335 -6.42 -2.50 31.68
N ARG A 336 -6.53 -1.22 32.03
CA ARG A 336 -7.74 -0.63 32.64
C ARG A 336 -8.98 -0.76 31.76
N LEU A 337 -8.83 -0.66 30.44
CA LEU A 337 -9.93 -0.78 29.48
C LEU A 337 -10.28 -2.23 29.14
N ARG A 338 -9.29 -3.13 29.11
CA ARG A 338 -9.49 -4.56 28.82
C ARG A 338 -10.22 -5.29 29.96
N ARG A 339 -9.92 -4.95 31.22
CA ARG A 339 -10.63 -5.43 32.43
C ARG A 339 -10.69 -6.96 32.57
N GLN A 340 -9.58 -7.64 32.32
CA GLN A 340 -9.48 -9.10 32.42
C GLN A 340 -8.49 -9.53 33.51
N GLY A 341 -8.87 -10.52 34.33
CA GLY A 341 -7.97 -11.15 35.30
C GLY A 341 -7.28 -10.15 36.22
N ASP A 342 -5.95 -10.11 36.14
CA ASP A 342 -5.04 -9.26 36.92
C ASP A 342 -4.79 -7.88 36.28
N ASP A 343 -5.60 -7.46 35.31
CA ASP A 343 -5.43 -6.18 34.61
C ASP A 343 -5.45 -4.95 35.53
N LEU A 344 -6.16 -4.99 36.67
CA LEU A 344 -6.14 -3.85 37.59
C LEU A 344 -4.75 -3.63 38.20
N GLU A 345 -4.10 -4.72 38.63
CA GLU A 345 -2.74 -4.68 39.19
C GLU A 345 -1.72 -4.32 38.10
N LYS A 346 -1.86 -4.88 36.89
CA LYS A 346 -1.02 -4.53 35.74
C LYS A 346 -1.17 -3.06 35.35
N ALA A 347 -2.39 -2.53 35.36
CA ALA A 347 -2.65 -1.12 35.06
C ALA A 347 -1.94 -0.23 36.08
N ARG A 348 -2.08 -0.54 37.39
CA ARG A 348 -1.41 0.19 38.46
C ARG A 348 0.11 0.18 38.29
N ALA A 349 0.71 -0.99 38.08
CA ALA A 349 2.16 -1.11 37.88
C ALA A 349 2.64 -0.31 36.66
N ALA A 350 1.90 -0.34 35.55
CA ALA A 350 2.24 0.43 34.36
C ALA A 350 2.14 1.95 34.60
N TYR A 351 1.14 2.44 35.35
CA TYR A 351 1.07 3.85 35.72
C TYR A 351 2.21 4.29 36.65
N GLU A 352 2.62 3.44 37.60
CA GLU A 352 3.78 3.72 38.46
C GLU A 352 5.05 3.87 37.60
N LEU A 353 5.26 2.99 36.61
CA LEU A 353 6.35 3.10 35.64
C LEU A 353 6.22 4.29 34.65
N ALA A 354 5.05 4.92 34.55
CA ALA A 354 4.85 6.05 33.65
C ALA A 354 5.37 7.37 34.22
N ILE A 355 5.51 7.46 35.55
CA ILE A 355 5.90 8.67 36.29
C ILE A 355 7.31 8.60 36.88
N THR A 356 7.97 7.44 36.78
CA THR A 356 9.38 7.19 37.15
C THR A 356 10.24 7.11 35.91
#